data_AF-A0A0G0S5Z6-F1
#
_entry.id   AF-A0A0G0S5Z6-F1
#
_cell.length_a   1.000
_cell.length_b   1.000
_cell.length_c   1.000
_cell.angle_alpha   90.00
_cell.angle_beta   90.00
_cell.angle_gamma   90.00
#
_symmetry.space_group_name_H-M   'P 1'
#
loop_
_entity.id
_entity.type
_entity.pdbx_description
1 polymer ?
#
loop_
_entity_poly.entity_id
_entity_poly.type
_entity_poly.pdbx_seq_one_letter_code
_entity_poly.pdbx_strand_id
1 'polypeptide(L)'
;MMITSLVFSFARAEENENERLDYGDQPIVDSDLDGLTNQAEIQIYGTDYKSVDTDSDGLMDGVEVVNGTSPLDVADPEFLPVLNVQETPWAWYIGRASGIIGFVFLWITIFLGLAIRNPLLKKIVEPIYSFDFHCFIAAVAVFWALVHGTSFLFDAMLGFGMKDILIPFFNQAEIVHSNPLALGIMAFWMMMVMTITSYLRNHMSHWLWRVLHFLNPLAFIFVVVHGYVIGTDMKNTYISSTFLFSSFLLALIYLLSLVFMVINKIRQRQFNESE
;
A
#
# COMPACT_ATOMS: atom_id res chain seq x y z
N MET A 1 -40.34 1.96 16.26
CA MET A 1 -39.04 1.32 16.46
C MET A 1 -38.16 1.72 15.27
N MET A 2 -37.58 2.92 15.32
CA MET A 2 -36.81 3.51 14.23
C MET A 2 -35.33 3.22 14.46
N ILE A 3 -34.70 2.57 13.49
CA ILE A 3 -33.26 2.36 13.45
C ILE A 3 -32.64 3.65 12.92
N THR A 4 -31.86 4.32 13.77
CA THR A 4 -31.04 5.49 13.46
C THR A 4 -29.95 5.13 12.46
N SER A 5 -30.03 5.67 11.24
CA SER A 5 -28.92 5.72 10.29
C SER A 5 -27.95 6.82 10.72
N LEU A 6 -26.74 6.43 11.10
CA LEU A 6 -25.62 7.33 11.38
C LEU A 6 -25.00 7.74 10.05
N VAL A 7 -25.40 8.90 9.50
CA VAL A 7 -24.77 9.49 8.32
C VAL A 7 -23.61 10.35 8.80
N PHE A 8 -22.37 9.91 8.55
CA PHE A 8 -21.19 10.76 8.66
C PHE A 8 -21.27 11.85 7.58
N SER A 9 -21.50 13.09 8.00
CA SER A 9 -21.39 14.27 7.14
C SER A 9 -19.91 14.64 7.03
N PHE A 10 -19.28 14.30 5.91
CA PHE A 10 -17.97 14.84 5.54
C PHE A 10 -18.19 16.22 4.89
N ALA A 11 -17.44 17.22 5.38
CA ALA A 11 -17.38 18.54 4.77
C ALA A 11 -16.85 18.42 3.34
N ARG A 12 -17.62 18.90 2.37
CA ARG A 12 -17.27 18.94 0.95
C ARG A 12 -16.58 20.27 0.69
N ALA A 13 -15.26 20.24 0.53
CA ALA A 13 -14.56 21.32 -0.17
C ALA A 13 -14.96 21.23 -1.65
N GLU A 14 -15.30 22.36 -2.26
CA GLU A 14 -15.55 22.45 -3.70
C GLU A 14 -14.22 22.26 -4.43
N GLU A 15 -13.93 21.03 -4.86
CA GLU A 15 -12.80 20.70 -5.74
C GLU A 15 -13.15 21.03 -7.19
N ASN A 16 -12.26 21.73 -7.89
CA ASN A 16 -12.40 22.07 -9.30
C ASN A 16 -12.07 20.82 -10.15
N GLU A 17 -13.08 20.13 -10.67
CA GLU A 17 -12.96 18.83 -11.38
C GLU A 17 -12.18 18.91 -12.71
N ASN A 18 -11.88 20.11 -13.22
CA ASN A 18 -11.37 20.33 -14.58
C ASN A 18 -9.84 20.25 -14.75
N GLU A 19 -9.07 20.09 -13.67
CA GLU A 19 -7.59 20.03 -13.71
C GLU A 19 -7.02 18.69 -13.18
N ARG A 20 -7.87 17.67 -13.02
CA ARG A 20 -7.43 16.35 -12.55
C ARG A 20 -7.03 15.44 -13.70
N LEU A 21 -5.85 14.81 -13.57
CA LEU A 21 -5.41 13.70 -14.42
C LEU A 21 -6.45 12.58 -14.43
N ASP A 22 -7.09 12.38 -15.59
CA ASP A 22 -8.04 11.28 -15.81
C ASP A 22 -7.33 10.14 -16.54
N TYR A 23 -6.82 9.21 -15.75
CA TYR A 23 -6.20 7.99 -16.25
C TYR A 23 -7.20 6.95 -16.80
N GLY A 24 -8.52 7.18 -16.67
CA GLY A 24 -9.54 6.20 -17.06
C GLY A 24 -9.27 4.79 -16.50
N ASP A 25 -9.69 3.77 -17.27
CA ASP A 25 -9.42 2.35 -17.00
C ASP A 25 -8.05 1.87 -17.51
N GLN A 26 -7.21 2.75 -18.04
CA GLN A 26 -5.92 2.37 -18.60
C GLN A 26 -4.85 2.22 -17.49
N PRO A 27 -3.91 1.28 -17.61
CA PRO A 27 -2.79 1.17 -16.69
C PRO A 27 -1.94 2.44 -16.75
N ILE A 28 -1.42 2.88 -15.60
CA ILE A 28 -0.46 3.98 -15.56
C ILE A 28 0.87 3.45 -16.07
N VAL A 29 1.18 3.84 -17.29
CA VAL A 29 2.40 3.53 -18.02
C VAL A 29 3.18 4.82 -18.21
N ASP A 30 4.49 4.69 -18.16
CA ASP A 30 5.50 5.65 -18.59
C ASP A 30 6.31 4.85 -19.63
N SER A 31 6.16 5.20 -20.91
CA SER A 31 6.59 4.34 -22.03
C SER A 31 8.00 4.63 -22.49
N ASP A 32 8.49 5.83 -22.26
CA ASP A 32 9.82 6.31 -22.61
C ASP A 32 10.73 6.54 -21.39
N LEU A 33 10.16 6.45 -20.18
CA LEU A 33 10.84 6.39 -18.89
C LEU A 33 11.48 7.71 -18.47
N ASP A 34 10.86 8.83 -18.84
CA ASP A 34 11.38 10.17 -18.64
C ASP A 34 10.92 10.83 -17.31
N GLY A 35 9.95 10.21 -16.63
CA GLY A 35 9.38 10.74 -15.40
C GLY A 35 7.91 11.13 -15.48
N LEU A 36 7.34 11.25 -16.67
CA LEU A 36 5.93 11.52 -16.88
C LEU A 36 5.18 10.23 -17.23
N THR A 37 3.96 10.11 -16.73
CA THR A 37 3.08 9.03 -17.17
C THR A 37 2.52 9.40 -18.54
N ASN A 38 2.33 8.43 -19.45
CA ASN A 38 1.75 8.63 -20.77
C ASN A 38 0.48 9.50 -20.75
N GLN A 39 -0.35 9.34 -19.70
CA GLN A 39 -1.58 10.11 -19.59
C GLN A 39 -1.33 11.56 -19.19
N ALA A 40 -0.36 11.82 -18.32
CA ALA A 40 0.01 13.18 -17.95
C ALA A 40 0.59 13.94 -19.13
N GLU A 41 1.41 13.26 -19.93
CA GLU A 41 1.91 13.76 -21.20
C GLU A 41 0.77 14.11 -22.16
N ILE A 42 -0.18 13.20 -22.36
CA ILE A 42 -1.30 13.44 -23.29
C ILE A 42 -2.28 14.51 -22.76
N GLN A 43 -2.60 14.52 -21.46
CA GLN A 43 -3.70 15.31 -20.91
C GLN A 43 -3.30 16.65 -20.31
N ILE A 44 -2.09 16.74 -19.76
CA ILE A 44 -1.61 17.96 -19.10
C ILE A 44 -0.59 18.66 -19.98
N TYR A 45 0.46 17.96 -20.38
CA TYR A 45 1.64 18.59 -20.97
C TYR A 45 1.58 18.70 -22.50
N GLY A 46 0.75 17.88 -23.15
CA GLY A 46 0.63 17.83 -24.60
C GLY A 46 1.83 17.21 -25.30
N THR A 47 2.62 16.41 -24.60
CA THR A 47 3.87 15.79 -25.08
C THR A 47 3.66 14.42 -25.73
N ASP A 48 4.67 13.90 -26.44
CA ASP A 48 4.66 12.56 -27.03
C ASP A 48 5.20 11.54 -26.03
N TYR A 49 4.30 10.75 -25.44
CA TYR A 49 4.62 9.66 -24.49
C TYR A 49 5.59 8.56 -24.93
N LYS A 50 6.12 8.65 -26.15
CA LYS A 50 7.16 7.75 -26.66
C LYS A 50 8.49 8.45 -26.88
N SER A 51 8.55 9.75 -26.63
CA SER A 51 9.71 10.60 -26.80
C SER A 51 10.08 11.16 -25.44
N VAL A 52 11.22 10.72 -24.93
CA VAL A 52 11.82 11.26 -23.71
C VAL A 52 12.01 12.79 -23.78
N ASP A 53 12.09 13.36 -24.99
CA ASP A 53 12.33 14.77 -25.30
C ASP A 53 11.43 15.10 -26.51
N THR A 54 10.26 15.69 -26.27
CA THR A 54 9.23 15.90 -27.29
C THR A 54 9.60 17.00 -28.28
N ASP A 55 10.23 18.06 -27.81
CA ASP A 55 10.54 19.23 -28.62
C ASP A 55 11.98 19.21 -29.20
N SER A 56 12.77 18.23 -28.77
CA SER A 56 14.12 17.91 -29.26
C SER A 56 15.14 19.01 -28.95
N ASP A 57 14.98 19.72 -27.86
CA ASP A 57 15.93 20.73 -27.39
C ASP A 57 17.08 20.14 -26.54
N GLY A 58 16.96 18.88 -26.13
CA GLY A 58 17.92 18.12 -25.34
C GLY A 58 17.60 18.01 -23.85
N LEU A 59 16.47 18.54 -23.39
CA LEU A 59 15.89 18.33 -22.06
C LEU A 59 14.82 17.22 -22.13
N MET A 60 14.59 16.52 -21.02
CA MET A 60 13.54 15.51 -20.97
C MET A 60 12.23 16.15 -20.53
N ASP A 61 11.09 15.74 -21.09
CA ASP A 61 9.81 16.39 -20.81
C ASP A 61 9.51 16.41 -19.29
N GLY A 62 9.76 15.28 -18.61
CA GLY A 62 9.63 15.16 -17.16
C GLY A 62 10.56 16.05 -16.35
N VAL A 63 11.76 16.33 -16.86
CA VAL A 63 12.73 17.23 -16.22
C VAL A 63 12.27 18.68 -16.34
N GLU A 64 11.77 19.08 -17.50
CA GLU A 64 11.27 20.43 -17.75
C GLU A 64 10.07 20.75 -16.88
N VAL A 65 9.10 19.83 -16.82
CA VAL A 65 7.93 19.93 -15.94
C VAL A 65 8.33 20.11 -14.48
N VAL A 66 9.30 19.32 -13.99
CA VAL A 66 9.77 19.42 -12.60
C VAL A 66 10.49 20.74 -12.33
N ASN A 67 11.19 21.29 -13.32
CA ASN A 67 11.87 22.59 -13.21
C ASN A 67 10.96 23.79 -13.51
N GLY A 68 9.70 23.54 -13.88
CA GLY A 68 8.72 24.57 -14.21
C GLY A 68 8.98 25.25 -15.55
N THR A 69 9.72 24.60 -16.45
CA THR A 69 9.82 24.96 -17.87
C THR A 69 8.80 24.16 -18.69
N SER A 70 8.77 24.35 -20.01
CA SER A 70 7.72 23.85 -20.88
C SER A 70 8.28 22.78 -21.81
N PRO A 71 7.82 21.51 -21.76
CA PRO A 71 8.31 20.40 -22.59
C PRO A 71 7.93 20.47 -24.09
N LEU A 72 7.55 21.65 -24.53
CA LEU A 72 7.13 21.99 -25.88
C LEU A 72 7.81 23.28 -26.37
N ASP A 73 8.69 23.87 -25.56
CA ASP A 73 9.39 25.11 -25.85
C ASP A 73 10.86 24.86 -26.23
N VAL A 74 11.09 24.66 -27.53
CA VAL A 74 12.41 24.49 -28.16
C VAL A 74 13.43 25.61 -27.88
N ALA A 75 12.99 26.72 -27.28
CA ALA A 75 13.81 27.88 -26.96
C ALA A 75 14.11 27.99 -25.45
N ASP A 76 13.91 26.91 -24.69
CA ASP A 76 14.35 26.80 -23.32
C ASP A 76 15.83 27.21 -23.22
N PRO A 77 16.22 27.98 -22.18
CA PRO A 77 17.57 28.50 -22.09
C PRO A 77 18.54 27.32 -22.09
N GLU A 78 19.41 27.28 -23.11
CA GLU A 78 20.43 26.25 -23.46
C GLU A 78 21.39 25.85 -22.31
N PHE A 79 21.15 26.35 -21.10
CA PHE A 79 21.96 26.19 -19.92
C PHE A 79 21.11 26.32 -18.64
N LEU A 80 20.23 25.37 -18.35
CA LEU A 80 20.15 24.92 -16.96
C LEU A 80 21.44 24.13 -16.72
N PRO A 81 22.26 24.46 -15.69
CA PRO A 81 23.45 23.68 -15.39
C PRO A 81 22.94 22.26 -15.14
N VAL A 82 23.18 21.39 -16.11
CA VAL A 82 22.77 19.99 -16.16
C VAL A 82 22.85 19.42 -14.75
N LEU A 83 21.72 19.43 -14.04
CA LEU A 83 21.48 18.47 -12.99
C LEU A 83 21.28 17.18 -13.76
N ASN A 84 22.43 16.60 -14.12
CA ASN A 84 22.63 15.24 -14.56
C ASN A 84 21.33 14.59 -15.06
N VAL A 85 20.96 14.88 -16.31
CA VAL A 85 19.78 14.35 -17.01
C VAL A 85 19.82 12.83 -16.96
N GLN A 86 19.28 12.25 -15.88
CA GLN A 86 18.97 10.84 -15.67
C GLN A 86 18.31 10.58 -14.31
N GLU A 87 17.48 11.46 -13.75
CA GLU A 87 16.64 11.04 -12.62
C GLU A 87 15.40 10.38 -13.21
N THR A 88 15.55 9.14 -13.70
CA THR A 88 14.40 8.21 -13.75
C THR A 88 13.64 8.36 -12.43
N PRO A 89 12.30 8.33 -12.38
CA PRO A 89 11.55 8.46 -11.15
C PRO A 89 11.72 7.20 -10.29
N TRP A 90 12.95 6.95 -9.84
CA TRP A 90 13.38 5.77 -9.10
C TRP A 90 12.54 5.66 -7.82
N ALA A 91 12.20 6.81 -7.22
CA ALA A 91 11.32 6.92 -6.07
C ALA A 91 9.94 6.30 -6.35
N TRP A 92 9.39 6.54 -7.54
CA TRP A 92 8.13 5.99 -7.99
C TRP A 92 8.20 4.47 -8.22
N TYR A 93 9.23 3.99 -8.95
CA TYR A 93 9.43 2.56 -9.17
C TYR A 93 9.70 1.81 -7.87
N ILE A 94 10.52 2.37 -6.99
CA ILE A 94 10.80 1.81 -5.67
C ILE A 94 9.51 1.79 -4.85
N GLY A 95 8.71 2.85 -4.86
CA GLY A 95 7.42 2.91 -4.15
C GLY A 95 6.49 1.77 -4.57
N ARG A 96 6.32 1.55 -5.87
CA ARG A 96 5.48 0.45 -6.40
C ARG A 96 6.06 -0.93 -6.06
N ALA A 97 7.33 -1.16 -6.37
CA ALA A 97 7.99 -2.45 -6.14
C ALA A 97 8.00 -2.83 -4.65
N SER A 98 8.38 -1.90 -3.78
CA SER A 98 8.40 -2.11 -2.33
C SER A 98 7.01 -2.32 -1.74
N GLY A 99 5.97 -1.66 -2.27
CA GLY A 99 4.58 -1.89 -1.87
C GLY A 99 4.12 -3.32 -2.17
N ILE A 100 4.40 -3.83 -3.38
CA ILE A 100 4.08 -5.20 -3.78
C ILE A 100 4.87 -6.22 -2.96
N ILE A 101 6.18 -6.01 -2.80
CA ILE A 101 7.04 -6.90 -2.01
C ILE A 101 6.57 -6.92 -0.54
N GLY A 102 6.27 -5.75 0.04
CA GLY A 102 5.72 -5.61 1.38
C GLY A 102 4.42 -6.37 1.55
N PHE A 103 3.50 -6.28 0.58
CA PHE A 103 2.25 -7.05 0.58
C PHE A 103 2.50 -8.57 0.56
N VAL A 104 3.45 -9.05 -0.26
CA VAL A 104 3.80 -10.48 -0.31
C VAL A 104 4.30 -10.98 1.05
N PHE A 105 5.22 -10.26 1.69
CA PHE A 105 5.71 -10.64 3.01
C PHE A 105 4.64 -10.52 4.10
N LEU A 106 3.76 -9.52 4.03
CA LEU A 106 2.61 -9.41 4.93
C LEU A 106 1.67 -10.61 4.75
N TRP A 107 1.36 -10.98 3.50
CA TRP A 107 0.52 -12.13 3.17
C TRP A 107 1.12 -13.42 3.73
N ILE A 108 2.42 -13.66 3.51
CA ILE A 108 3.12 -14.84 4.04
C ILE A 108 3.09 -14.86 5.56
N THR A 109 3.33 -13.73 6.21
CA THR A 109 3.31 -13.61 7.68
C THR A 109 1.95 -14.00 8.24
N ILE A 110 0.87 -13.46 7.69
CA ILE A 110 -0.51 -13.75 8.11
C ILE A 110 -0.86 -15.20 7.79
N PHE A 111 -0.53 -15.68 6.58
CA PHE A 111 -0.75 -17.06 6.17
C PHE A 111 -0.13 -18.05 7.16
N LEU A 112 1.15 -17.88 7.50
CA LEU A 112 1.85 -18.75 8.47
C LEU A 112 1.16 -18.74 9.85
N GLY A 113 0.76 -17.55 10.32
CA GLY A 113 0.07 -17.40 11.60
C GLY A 113 -1.32 -18.05 11.64
N LEU A 114 -2.05 -18.03 10.52
CA LEU A 114 -3.34 -18.72 10.39
C LEU A 114 -3.17 -20.24 10.18
N ALA A 115 -2.20 -20.63 9.35
CA ALA A 115 -1.98 -22.02 8.96
C ALA A 115 -1.59 -22.90 10.15
N ILE A 116 -0.76 -22.42 11.08
CA ILE A 116 -0.37 -23.19 12.27
C ILE A 116 -1.53 -23.46 13.24
N ARG A 117 -2.60 -22.64 13.15
CA ARG A 117 -3.84 -22.78 13.93
C ARG A 117 -4.92 -23.56 13.20
N ASN A 118 -4.75 -23.82 11.91
CA ASN A 118 -5.72 -24.50 11.08
C ASN A 118 -5.39 -26.00 11.00
N PRO A 119 -6.31 -26.92 11.37
CA PRO A 119 -6.01 -28.36 11.41
C PRO A 119 -5.67 -28.95 10.03
N LEU A 120 -6.14 -28.34 8.94
CA LEU A 120 -5.88 -28.80 7.57
C LEU A 120 -4.48 -28.40 7.10
N LEU A 121 -4.01 -27.22 7.49
CA LEU A 121 -2.74 -26.65 7.00
C LEU A 121 -1.58 -26.90 7.97
N LYS A 122 -1.87 -27.13 9.26
CA LYS A 122 -0.85 -27.27 10.30
C LYS A 122 0.24 -28.28 9.91
N LYS A 123 -0.14 -29.49 9.46
CA LYS A 123 0.81 -30.56 9.12
C LYS A 123 1.78 -30.19 7.99
N ILE A 124 1.35 -29.30 7.09
CA ILE A 124 2.16 -28.86 5.94
C ILE A 124 3.13 -27.76 6.37
N VAL A 125 2.68 -26.86 7.25
CA VAL A 125 3.43 -25.64 7.61
C VAL A 125 4.31 -25.82 8.85
N GLU A 126 3.94 -26.72 9.77
CA GLU A 126 4.67 -27.00 11.01
C GLU A 126 6.17 -27.30 10.81
N PRO A 127 6.62 -28.05 9.79
CA PRO A 127 8.05 -28.32 9.58
C PRO A 127 8.91 -27.09 9.26
N ILE A 128 8.31 -26.04 8.69
CA ILE A 128 9.01 -24.81 8.28
C ILE A 128 8.74 -23.63 9.22
N TYR A 129 7.80 -23.78 10.15
CA TYR A 129 7.35 -22.71 11.01
C TYR A 129 8.13 -22.67 12.32
N SER A 130 8.64 -21.49 12.67
CA SER A 130 9.03 -21.13 14.02
C SER A 130 8.47 -19.75 14.38
N PHE A 131 8.29 -19.48 15.67
CA PHE A 131 7.83 -18.17 16.11
C PHE A 131 8.80 -17.05 15.70
N ASP A 132 10.11 -17.33 15.80
CA ASP A 132 11.16 -16.36 15.43
C ASP A 132 11.15 -16.11 13.92
N PHE A 133 10.92 -17.14 13.11
CA PHE A 133 10.76 -16.99 11.66
C PHE A 133 9.52 -16.17 11.31
N HIS A 134 8.38 -16.40 11.98
CA HIS A 134 7.18 -15.58 11.80
C HIS A 134 7.44 -14.10 12.13
N CYS A 135 8.16 -13.81 13.23
CA CYS A 135 8.53 -12.43 13.57
C CYS A 135 9.51 -11.82 12.57
N PHE A 136 10.46 -12.61 12.04
CA PHE A 136 11.39 -12.15 11.01
C PHE A 136 10.67 -11.74 9.71
N ILE A 137 9.76 -12.59 9.19
CA ILE A 137 8.97 -12.26 7.99
C ILE A 137 8.08 -11.02 8.26
N ALA A 138 7.52 -10.88 9.46
CA ALA A 138 6.75 -9.69 9.84
C ALA A 138 7.63 -8.41 9.82
N ALA A 139 8.85 -8.49 10.34
CA ALA A 139 9.79 -7.38 10.32
C ALA A 139 10.21 -6.99 8.90
N VAL A 140 10.40 -7.97 8.01
CA VAL A 140 10.67 -7.73 6.58
C VAL A 140 9.48 -7.05 5.90
N ALA A 141 8.23 -7.45 6.23
CA ALA A 141 7.05 -6.76 5.72
C ALA A 141 6.98 -5.29 6.18
N VAL A 142 7.26 -5.02 7.45
CA VAL A 142 7.33 -3.66 8.00
C VAL A 142 8.45 -2.84 7.34
N PHE A 143 9.61 -3.45 7.10
CA PHE A 143 10.72 -2.81 6.40
C PHE A 143 10.32 -2.37 4.98
N TRP A 144 9.71 -3.26 4.19
CA TRP A 144 9.27 -2.90 2.85
C TRP A 144 8.12 -1.89 2.84
N ALA A 145 7.23 -1.93 3.83
CA ALA A 145 6.21 -0.89 4.01
C ALA A 145 6.83 0.48 4.36
N LEU A 146 7.93 0.50 5.13
CA LEU A 146 8.67 1.72 5.41
C LEU A 146 9.34 2.25 4.13
N VAL A 147 9.99 1.40 3.34
CA VAL A 147 10.58 1.77 2.04
C VAL A 147 9.51 2.32 1.10
N HIS A 148 8.34 1.67 1.04
CA HIS A 148 7.19 2.12 0.26
C HIS A 148 6.72 3.53 0.64
N GLY A 149 6.50 3.79 1.93
CA GLY A 149 6.06 5.12 2.35
C GLY A 149 7.14 6.19 2.21
N THR A 150 8.41 5.85 2.49
CA THR A 150 9.52 6.83 2.47
C THR A 150 10.03 7.14 1.08
N SER A 151 9.88 6.25 0.09
CA SER A 151 10.30 6.53 -1.28
C SER A 151 9.55 7.73 -1.87
N PHE A 152 8.28 7.91 -1.52
CA PHE A 152 7.47 9.01 -2.04
C PHE A 152 7.88 10.40 -1.51
N LEU A 153 8.75 10.49 -0.50
CA LEU A 153 9.38 11.78 -0.11
C LEU A 153 10.37 12.28 -1.16
N PHE A 154 10.82 11.39 -2.03
CA PHE A 154 11.76 11.67 -3.10
C PHE A 154 11.06 11.72 -4.47
N ASP A 155 9.74 11.64 -4.48
CA ASP A 155 8.93 11.79 -5.68
C ASP A 155 8.55 13.27 -5.84
N ALA A 156 9.23 13.94 -6.77
CA ALA A 156 9.03 15.36 -7.02
C ALA A 156 7.62 15.69 -7.56
N MET A 157 6.97 14.74 -8.23
CA MET A 157 5.62 14.94 -8.78
C MET A 157 4.55 14.90 -7.70
N LEU A 158 4.68 13.98 -6.73
CA LEU A 158 3.71 13.85 -5.65
C LEU A 158 3.87 14.93 -4.58
N GLY A 159 5.07 15.49 -4.41
CA GLY A 159 5.31 16.62 -3.51
C GLY A 159 5.05 16.32 -2.03
N PHE A 160 5.15 15.05 -1.61
CA PHE A 160 4.89 14.67 -0.22
C PHE A 160 5.99 15.17 0.74
N GLY A 161 5.55 15.74 1.85
CA GLY A 161 6.40 16.03 3.00
C GLY A 161 6.38 14.93 4.06
N MET A 162 7.27 15.05 5.05
CA MET A 162 7.38 14.10 6.16
C MET A 162 6.07 13.89 6.94
N LYS A 163 5.21 14.90 7.00
CA LYS A 163 3.93 14.81 7.73
C LYS A 163 2.91 13.99 6.96
N ASP A 164 2.94 14.05 5.63
CA ASP A 164 1.99 13.35 4.76
C ASP A 164 2.13 11.84 4.84
N ILE A 165 3.33 11.33 5.14
CA ILE A 165 3.59 9.88 5.26
C ILE A 165 3.50 9.35 6.70
N LEU A 166 3.47 10.23 7.71
CA LEU A 166 3.51 9.83 9.13
C LEU A 166 2.19 10.06 9.87
N ILE A 167 1.42 11.08 9.50
CA ILE A 167 0.23 11.53 10.22
C ILE A 167 -1.02 11.15 9.42
N PRO A 168 -1.86 10.22 9.90
CA PRO A 168 -3.12 9.91 9.24
C PRO A 168 -3.98 11.16 9.03
N PHE A 169 -4.62 11.27 7.87
CA PHE A 169 -5.50 12.36 7.45
C PHE A 169 -4.83 13.72 7.22
N PHE A 170 -3.52 13.84 7.46
CA PHE A 170 -2.76 14.99 7.00
C PHE A 170 -2.40 14.76 5.53
N ASN A 171 -2.78 15.70 4.66
CA ASN A 171 -2.32 15.69 3.29
C ASN A 171 -2.20 17.10 2.73
N GLN A 172 -0.98 17.56 2.53
CA GLN A 172 -0.65 18.81 1.85
C GLN A 172 -0.52 18.61 0.33
N ALA A 173 -0.21 17.39 -0.12
CA ALA A 173 -0.16 17.04 -1.52
C ALA A 173 -1.58 16.84 -2.06
N GLU A 174 -2.21 17.92 -2.55
CA GLU A 174 -3.61 17.95 -3.01
C GLU A 174 -3.96 16.92 -4.10
N ILE A 175 -2.94 16.29 -4.70
CA ILE A 175 -3.03 15.27 -5.75
C ILE A 175 -3.64 13.95 -5.24
N VAL A 176 -3.44 13.59 -3.97
CA VAL A 176 -3.89 12.28 -3.42
C VAL A 176 -5.06 12.46 -2.44
N HIS A 177 -6.03 11.55 -2.43
CA HIS A 177 -7.10 11.61 -1.43
C HIS A 177 -6.57 11.27 -0.03
N SER A 178 -6.84 12.16 0.95
CA SER A 178 -6.35 12.01 2.33
C SER A 178 -6.90 10.77 3.06
N ASN A 179 -8.15 10.36 2.77
CA ASN A 179 -8.80 9.27 3.49
C ASN A 179 -8.16 7.89 3.24
N PRO A 180 -7.98 7.41 2.00
CA PRO A 180 -7.36 6.10 1.79
C PRO A 180 -5.85 6.12 2.04
N LEU A 181 -5.19 7.28 1.95
CA LEU A 181 -3.79 7.46 2.38
C LEU A 181 -3.67 7.23 3.89
N ALA A 182 -4.57 7.81 4.67
CA ALA A 182 -4.62 7.61 6.13
C ALA A 182 -4.73 6.13 6.52
N LEU A 183 -5.46 5.31 5.76
CA LEU A 183 -5.57 3.87 6.01
C LEU A 183 -4.21 3.18 5.88
N GLY A 184 -3.40 3.53 4.88
CA GLY A 184 -2.04 3.01 4.71
C GLY A 184 -1.12 3.36 5.88
N ILE A 185 -1.15 4.62 6.31
CA ILE A 185 -0.37 5.12 7.45
C ILE A 185 -0.79 4.42 8.75
N MET A 186 -2.11 4.29 8.99
CA MET A 186 -2.64 3.58 10.15
C MET A 186 -2.25 2.10 10.14
N ALA A 187 -2.32 1.43 8.99
CA ALA A 187 -1.91 0.05 8.84
C ALA A 187 -0.42 -0.13 9.15
N PHE A 188 0.45 0.75 8.63
CA PHE A 188 1.88 0.75 8.93
C PHE A 188 2.16 0.84 10.43
N TRP A 189 1.53 1.79 11.13
CA TRP A 189 1.69 1.92 12.58
C TRP A 189 1.19 0.69 13.35
N MET A 190 0.05 0.12 12.95
CA MET A 190 -0.44 -1.14 13.54
C MET A 190 0.55 -2.28 13.32
N MET A 191 1.09 -2.45 12.11
CA MET A 191 2.10 -3.46 11.78
C MET A 191 3.37 -3.29 12.60
N MET A 192 3.85 -2.05 12.78
CA MET A 192 5.01 -1.73 13.60
C MET A 192 4.77 -2.12 15.07
N VAL A 193 3.63 -1.72 15.64
CA VAL A 193 3.26 -2.04 17.03
C VAL A 193 3.15 -3.55 17.23
N MET A 194 2.47 -4.28 16.34
CA MET A 194 2.31 -5.74 16.45
C MET A 194 3.64 -6.49 16.30
N THR A 195 4.54 -6.01 15.45
CA THR A 195 5.88 -6.59 15.27
C THR A 195 6.75 -6.37 16.50
N ILE A 196 6.88 -5.12 16.96
CA ILE A 196 7.67 -4.77 18.16
C ILE A 196 7.14 -5.52 19.39
N THR A 197 5.83 -5.53 19.59
CA THR A 197 5.22 -6.22 20.75
C THR A 197 5.39 -7.73 20.68
N SER A 198 5.53 -8.32 19.49
CA SER A 198 5.81 -9.75 19.32
C SER A 198 7.27 -10.11 19.66
N TYR A 199 8.23 -9.23 19.37
CA TYR A 199 9.61 -9.38 19.87
C TYR A 199 9.71 -9.17 21.38
N LEU A 200 8.95 -8.21 21.91
CA LEU A 200 8.93 -7.89 23.34
C LEU A 200 7.97 -8.78 24.14
N ARG A 201 7.40 -9.84 23.55
CA ARG A 201 6.33 -10.66 24.17
C ARG A 201 6.69 -11.20 25.56
N ASN A 202 7.96 -11.49 25.82
CA ASN A 202 8.45 -12.04 27.09
C ASN A 202 8.57 -10.98 28.21
N HIS A 203 8.51 -9.70 27.85
CA HIS A 203 8.60 -8.56 28.76
C HIS A 203 7.24 -7.89 28.98
N MET A 204 6.14 -8.49 28.51
CA MET A 204 4.80 -7.94 28.64
C MET A 204 3.78 -9.00 29.02
N SER A 205 2.61 -8.57 29.49
CA SER A 205 1.54 -9.50 29.81
C SER A 205 1.06 -10.23 28.55
N HIS A 206 0.85 -11.54 28.68
CA HIS A 206 0.31 -12.35 27.57
C HIS A 206 -1.04 -11.86 27.08
N TRP A 207 -1.87 -11.30 27.98
CA TRP A 207 -3.15 -10.71 27.59
C TRP A 207 -2.96 -9.50 26.67
N LEU A 208 -2.10 -8.56 27.06
CA LEU A 208 -1.85 -7.34 26.29
C LEU A 208 -1.28 -7.69 24.91
N TRP A 209 -0.27 -8.57 24.86
CA TRP A 209 0.28 -9.05 23.59
C TRP A 209 -0.81 -9.65 22.69
N ARG A 210 -1.70 -10.49 23.23
CA ARG A 210 -2.81 -11.09 22.46
C ARG A 210 -3.79 -10.06 21.94
N VAL A 211 -4.15 -9.05 22.74
CA VAL A 211 -5.06 -7.97 22.32
C VAL A 211 -4.45 -7.17 21.18
N LEU A 212 -3.19 -6.75 21.33
CA LEU A 212 -2.48 -5.99 20.30
C LEU A 212 -2.32 -6.82 19.01
N HIS A 213 -1.94 -8.08 19.13
CA HIS A 213 -1.80 -8.96 17.97
C HIS A 213 -3.14 -9.28 17.28
N PHE A 214 -4.28 -9.12 17.98
CA PHE A 214 -5.61 -9.28 17.38
C PHE A 214 -6.03 -8.08 16.51
N LEU A 215 -5.23 -7.01 16.43
CA LEU A 215 -5.44 -5.91 15.48
C LEU A 215 -5.12 -6.31 14.04
N ASN A 216 -4.47 -7.47 13.81
CA ASN A 216 -4.06 -7.94 12.49
C ASN A 216 -5.17 -7.92 11.42
N PRO A 217 -6.40 -8.43 11.67
CA PRO A 217 -7.47 -8.38 10.67
C PRO A 217 -7.83 -6.94 10.26
N LEU A 218 -7.82 -6.00 11.22
CA LEU A 218 -8.12 -4.60 10.94
C LEU A 218 -7.00 -3.96 10.12
N ALA A 219 -5.74 -4.17 10.50
CA ALA A 219 -4.59 -3.67 9.75
C ALA A 219 -4.56 -4.22 8.32
N PHE A 220 -4.88 -5.51 8.13
CA PHE A 220 -4.94 -6.13 6.81
C PHE A 220 -6.06 -5.52 5.94
N ILE A 221 -7.25 -5.28 6.51
CA ILE A 221 -8.32 -4.58 5.79
C ILE A 221 -7.86 -3.19 5.34
N PHE A 222 -7.16 -2.45 6.21
CA PHE A 222 -6.64 -1.13 5.86
C PHE A 222 -5.62 -1.19 4.73
N VAL A 223 -4.68 -2.16 4.73
CA VAL A 223 -3.74 -2.37 3.62
C VAL A 223 -4.48 -2.69 2.32
N VAL A 224 -5.46 -3.59 2.35
CA VAL A 224 -6.22 -3.99 1.16
C VAL A 224 -6.99 -2.81 0.59
N VAL A 225 -7.70 -2.05 1.43
CA VAL A 225 -8.45 -0.87 0.97
C VAL A 225 -7.52 0.22 0.47
N HIS A 226 -6.45 0.54 1.19
CA HIS A 226 -5.43 1.50 0.77
C HIS A 226 -4.84 1.14 -0.60
N GLY A 227 -4.36 -0.09 -0.76
CA GLY A 227 -3.78 -0.59 -1.99
C GLY A 227 -4.78 -0.61 -3.15
N TYR A 228 -6.03 -1.04 -2.90
CA TYR A 228 -7.05 -1.11 -3.95
C TYR A 228 -7.54 0.27 -4.42
N VAL A 229 -7.62 1.25 -3.52
CA VAL A 229 -8.18 2.57 -3.84
C VAL A 229 -7.14 3.52 -4.43
N ILE A 230 -5.90 3.53 -3.92
CA ILE A 230 -4.84 4.45 -4.40
C ILE A 230 -3.87 3.77 -5.35
N GLY A 231 -3.65 2.46 -5.21
CA GLY A 231 -2.64 1.73 -5.96
C GLY A 231 -2.95 1.71 -7.46
N THR A 232 -2.14 2.41 -8.23
CA THR A 232 -2.28 2.52 -9.69
C THR A 232 -2.05 1.18 -10.39
N ASP A 233 -1.26 0.29 -9.77
CA ASP A 233 -1.10 -1.12 -10.12
C ASP A 233 -2.43 -1.88 -10.19
N MET A 234 -3.45 -1.47 -9.42
CA MET A 234 -4.75 -2.16 -9.35
C MET A 234 -5.63 -1.93 -10.57
N LYS A 235 -5.26 -0.97 -11.44
CA LYS A 235 -5.90 -0.82 -12.75
C LYS A 235 -5.59 -1.98 -13.69
N ASN A 236 -4.46 -2.67 -13.47
CA ASN A 236 -4.17 -3.89 -14.20
C ASN A 236 -5.02 -5.05 -13.67
N THR A 237 -5.91 -5.59 -14.52
CA THR A 237 -6.83 -6.68 -14.17
C THR A 237 -6.13 -7.92 -13.60
N TYR A 238 -4.94 -8.27 -14.08
CA TYR A 238 -4.22 -9.42 -13.57
C TYR A 238 -3.73 -9.17 -12.14
N ILE A 239 -3.12 -8.00 -11.90
CA ILE A 239 -2.62 -7.63 -10.56
C ILE A 239 -3.78 -7.52 -9.58
N SER A 240 -4.85 -6.81 -9.93
CA SER A 240 -6.01 -6.64 -9.04
C SER A 240 -6.74 -7.94 -8.76
N SER A 241 -6.90 -8.81 -9.76
CA SER A 241 -7.51 -10.14 -9.56
C SER A 241 -6.67 -11.01 -8.63
N THR A 242 -5.35 -11.04 -8.80
CA THR A 242 -4.45 -11.76 -7.90
C THR A 242 -4.47 -11.18 -6.48
N PHE A 243 -4.48 -9.86 -6.35
CA PHE A 243 -4.54 -9.17 -5.06
C PHE A 243 -5.85 -9.48 -4.31
N LEU A 244 -6.99 -9.41 -4.99
CA LEU A 244 -8.30 -9.74 -4.40
C LEU A 244 -8.43 -11.23 -4.08
N PHE A 245 -7.99 -12.12 -4.98
CA PHE A 245 -8.04 -13.56 -4.75
C PHE A 245 -7.17 -13.97 -3.55
N SER A 246 -5.94 -13.46 -3.45
CA SER A 246 -5.04 -13.74 -2.34
C SER A 246 -5.59 -13.21 -1.00
N SER A 247 -6.25 -12.06 -1.00
CA SER A 247 -6.93 -11.49 0.17
C SER A 247 -8.16 -12.31 0.57
N PHE A 248 -8.97 -12.72 -0.40
CA PHE A 248 -10.11 -13.62 -0.18
C PHE A 248 -9.68 -14.96 0.40
N LEU A 249 -8.58 -15.53 -0.10
CA LEU A 249 -8.04 -16.79 0.40
C LEU A 249 -7.65 -16.70 1.89
N LEU A 250 -7.00 -15.61 2.33
CA LEU A 250 -6.71 -15.42 3.76
C LEU A 250 -7.98 -15.26 4.59
N ALA A 251 -8.96 -14.51 4.10
CA ALA A 251 -10.25 -14.36 4.77
C ALA A 251 -10.97 -15.72 4.92
N LEU A 252 -10.95 -16.55 3.88
CA LEU A 252 -11.51 -17.90 3.91
C LEU A 252 -10.78 -18.79 4.93
N ILE A 253 -9.44 -18.80 4.94
CA ILE A 253 -8.65 -19.56 5.91
C ILE A 253 -8.95 -19.08 7.34
N TYR A 254 -9.07 -17.77 7.56
CA TYR A 254 -9.42 -17.19 8.85
C TYR A 254 -10.82 -17.66 9.31
N LEU A 255 -11.83 -17.57 8.45
CA LEU A 255 -13.19 -18.02 8.75
C LEU A 255 -13.25 -19.52 9.06
N LEU A 256 -12.59 -20.36 8.25
CA LEU A 256 -12.49 -21.79 8.52
C LEU A 256 -11.82 -22.07 9.87
N SER A 257 -10.76 -21.34 10.19
CA SER A 257 -10.05 -21.47 11.48
C SER A 257 -10.94 -21.08 12.67
N LEU A 258 -11.78 -20.05 12.53
CA LEU A 258 -12.78 -19.68 13.53
C LEU A 258 -13.85 -20.77 13.70
N VAL A 259 -14.38 -21.31 12.61
CA VAL A 259 -15.37 -22.38 12.65
C VAL A 259 -14.82 -23.61 13.38
N PHE A 260 -13.61 -24.06 13.04
CA PHE A 260 -12.96 -25.17 13.75
C PHE A 260 -12.76 -24.89 15.24
N MET A 261 -12.35 -23.68 15.60
CA MET A 261 -12.18 -23.27 17.00
C MET A 261 -13.50 -23.36 17.78
N VAL A 262 -14.60 -22.87 17.20
CA VAL A 262 -15.93 -22.90 17.82
C VAL A 262 -16.42 -24.34 17.97
N ILE A 263 -16.34 -25.16 16.92
CA ILE A 263 -16.77 -26.57 16.95
C ILE A 263 -16.01 -27.35 18.03
N ASN A 264 -14.68 -27.19 18.10
CA ASN A 264 -13.86 -27.88 19.09
C ASN A 264 -14.23 -27.47 20.52
N LYS A 265 -14.51 -26.18 20.75
CA LYS A 265 -14.93 -25.68 22.06
C LYS A 265 -16.31 -26.21 22.48
N ILE A 266 -17.26 -26.35 21.54
CA ILE A 266 -18.58 -26.95 21.79
C ILE A 266 -18.41 -28.43 22.16
N ARG A 267 -17.62 -29.18 21.38
CA ARG A 267 -17.37 -30.61 21.64
C ARG A 267 -16.73 -30.85 23.01
N GLN A 268 -15.77 -30.01 23.42
CA GLN A 268 -15.14 -30.10 24.74
C GLN A 268 -16.13 -29.84 25.88
N ARG A 269 -17.05 -28.88 25.72
CA ARG A 269 -18.10 -28.63 26.73
C ARG A 269 -19.05 -29.83 26.87
N GLN A 270 -19.51 -30.39 25.75
CA GLN A 270 -20.38 -31.56 25.76
C GLN A 270 -19.73 -32.77 26.42
N PHE A 271 -18.42 -32.97 26.19
CA PHE A 271 -17.66 -34.03 26.84
C PHE A 271 -17.60 -33.83 28.36
N ASN A 272 -17.25 -32.62 28.82
CA ASN A 272 -17.16 -32.31 30.25
C ASN A 272 -18.51 -32.33 30.99
N GLU A 273 -19.64 -32.15 30.28
CA GLU A 273 -20.99 -32.27 30.84
C GLU A 273 -21.49 -33.73 30.93
N SER A 274 -20.81 -34.65 30.23
CA SER A 274 -21.14 -36.08 30.23
C SER A 274 -20.32 -36.94 31.21
N GLU A 275 -19.31 -36.35 31.85
CA GLU A 275 -18.52 -36.92 32.97
C GLU A 275 -19.05 -36.41 34.33
#